data_AF-A0A1P8MV46-F1
#
_entry.id   AF-A0A1P8MV46-F1
#
_cell.length_a   1.000
_cell.length_b   1.000
_cell.length_c   1.000
_cell.angle_alpha   90.00
_cell.angle_beta   90.00
_cell.angle_gamma   90.00
#
_symmetry.space_group_name_H-M   'P 1'
#
loop_
_entity.id
_entity.type
_entity.pdbx_description
1 polymer ?
#
loop_
_entity_poly.entity_id
_entity_poly.type
_entity_poly.pdbx_seq_one_letter_code
_entity_poly.pdbx_strand_id
1 'polypeptide(L)'
;MNVAEALVMAMQTWGIIGALVAAVFLTIGIDRIDADARGAYVFRPLLIPGVLLIWPIVLWRWWQVETERAAWADRYRPVRASYGVAVVLMSIGIIAIVIAGLSVRQTWPADIAPVQLSEGARQ
;
A
#
# COMPACT_ATOMS: atom_id res chain seq x y z
N MET A 1 23.11 -9.32 10.71
CA MET A 1 21.66 -9.20 10.48
C MET A 1 21.17 -10.41 9.73
N ASN A 2 20.12 -11.06 10.21
CA ASN A 2 19.45 -12.11 9.44
C ASN A 2 18.43 -11.49 8.45
N VAL A 3 17.93 -12.29 7.49
CA VAL A 3 17.02 -11.78 6.44
C VAL A 3 15.72 -11.23 7.03
N ALA A 4 15.18 -11.90 8.06
CA ALA A 4 13.94 -11.47 8.71
C ALA A 4 14.09 -10.09 9.38
N GLU A 5 15.19 -9.89 10.10
CA GLU A 5 15.55 -8.65 10.77
C GLU A 5 15.75 -7.52 9.76
N ALA A 6 16.41 -7.79 8.63
CA ALA A 6 16.57 -6.83 7.55
C ALA A 6 15.22 -6.39 6.95
N LEU A 7 14.30 -7.33 6.72
CA LEU A 7 12.96 -7.03 6.21
C LEU A 7 12.14 -6.21 7.20
N VAL A 8 12.13 -6.59 8.48
CA VAL A 8 11.42 -5.85 9.53
C VAL A 8 11.97 -4.44 9.66
N MET A 9 13.29 -4.28 9.68
CA MET A 9 13.95 -2.97 9.73
C MET A 9 13.60 -2.11 8.52
N ALA A 10 13.60 -2.68 7.31
CA ALA A 10 13.21 -1.98 6.10
C ALA A 10 11.74 -1.53 6.14
N MET A 11 10.83 -2.41 6.57
CA MET A 11 9.40 -2.09 6.71
C MET A 11 9.14 -1.01 7.77
N GLN A 12 9.82 -1.07 8.91
CA GLN A 12 9.74 -0.04 9.96
C GLN A 12 10.24 1.31 9.45
N THR A 13 11.40 1.32 8.79
CA THR A 13 11.98 2.54 8.21
C THR A 13 11.04 3.13 7.15
N TRP A 14 10.50 2.29 6.26
CA TRP A 14 9.52 2.71 5.26
C TRP A 14 8.26 3.31 5.89
N GLY A 15 7.72 2.65 6.92
CA GLY A 15 6.53 3.11 7.64
C GLY A 15 6.75 4.42 8.40
N ILE A 16 7.92 4.60 9.04
CA ILE A 16 8.28 5.85 9.74
C ILE A 16 8.37 7.00 8.75
N ILE A 17 9.06 6.82 7.62
CA ILE A 17 9.14 7.85 6.56
C ILE A 17 7.74 8.16 6.04
N GLY A 18 6.95 7.12 5.75
CA GLY A 18 5.56 7.29 5.34
C GLY A 18 4.73 8.07 6.36
N ALA A 19 4.95 7.86 7.67
CA ALA A 19 4.20 8.52 8.73
C ALA A 19 4.54 10.01 8.81
N LEU A 20 5.82 10.35 8.68
CA LEU A 20 6.28 11.74 8.59
C LEU A 20 5.68 12.42 7.36
N VAL A 21 5.70 11.76 6.20
CA VAL A 21 5.08 12.27 4.98
C VAL A 21 3.58 12.44 5.15
N ALA A 22 2.87 11.48 5.75
CA ALA A 22 1.44 11.56 6.00
C ALA A 22 1.08 12.75 6.89
N ALA A 23 1.84 12.99 7.96
CA ALA A 23 1.63 14.14 8.84
C ALA A 23 1.76 15.47 8.09
N VAL A 24 2.81 15.63 7.28
CA VAL A 24 3.04 16.84 6.47
C VAL A 24 2.00 16.98 5.36
N PHE A 25 1.69 15.89 4.68
CA PHE A 25 0.77 15.86 3.55
C PHE A 25 -0.67 16.18 3.97
N LEU A 26 -1.17 15.59 5.06
CA LEU A 26 -2.55 15.80 5.51
C LEU A 26 -2.79 17.17 6.14
N THR A 27 -1.72 17.84 6.57
CA THR A 27 -1.80 19.20 7.14
C THR A 27 -1.60 20.29 6.09
N ILE A 28 -0.70 20.09 5.11
CA ILE A 28 -0.31 21.15 4.16
C ILE A 28 -0.61 20.76 2.71
N GLY A 29 -0.31 19.52 2.31
CA GLY A 29 -0.33 19.10 0.90
C GLY A 29 -1.73 18.82 0.36
N ILE A 30 -2.61 18.24 1.17
CA ILE A 30 -3.92 17.74 0.70
C ILE A 30 -4.83 18.84 0.16
N ASP A 31 -4.87 19.99 0.83
CA ASP A 31 -5.68 21.15 0.43
C ASP A 31 -5.20 21.79 -0.89
N ARG A 32 -3.97 21.50 -1.32
CA ARG A 32 -3.38 21.98 -2.58
C ARG A 32 -3.65 21.04 -3.75
N ILE A 33 -3.75 19.73 -3.49
CA ILE A 33 -3.93 18.71 -4.52
C ILE A 33 -5.40 18.47 -4.82
N ASP A 34 -6.25 18.52 -3.78
CA ASP A 34 -7.66 18.22 -3.89
C ASP A 34 -8.50 19.40 -3.35
N ALA A 35 -9.14 20.10 -4.27
CA ALA A 35 -10.03 21.21 -3.95
C ALA A 35 -11.26 20.76 -3.15
N ASP A 36 -11.70 19.52 -3.32
CA ASP A 36 -12.85 18.91 -2.64
C ASP A 36 -12.48 18.40 -1.23
N ALA A 37 -11.18 18.26 -0.94
CA ALA A 37 -10.71 17.94 0.41
C ALA A 37 -10.81 19.13 1.39
N ARG A 38 -11.14 20.34 0.89
CA ARG A 38 -11.39 21.52 1.72
C ARG A 38 -12.72 21.37 2.45
N GLY A 39 -12.66 21.27 3.79
CA GLY A 39 -13.84 21.07 4.65
C GLY A 39 -14.16 19.60 4.99
N ALA A 40 -13.55 18.64 4.29
CA ALA A 40 -13.75 17.21 4.52
C ALA A 40 -12.79 16.63 5.58
N TYR A 41 -12.79 17.19 6.79
CA TYR A 41 -11.82 16.82 7.84
C TYR A 41 -11.91 15.36 8.31
N VAL A 42 -13.10 14.75 8.26
CA VAL A 42 -13.31 13.34 8.64
C VAL A 42 -12.69 12.36 7.65
N PHE A 43 -12.53 12.75 6.38
CA PHE A 43 -11.95 11.89 5.35
C PHE A 43 -10.41 11.87 5.37
N ARG A 44 -9.76 12.89 5.95
CA ARG A 44 -8.30 13.00 5.96
C ARG A 44 -7.61 11.82 6.66
N PRO A 45 -8.07 11.35 7.84
CA PRO A 45 -7.47 10.18 8.48
C PRO A 45 -7.58 8.89 7.67
N LEU A 46 -8.61 8.73 6.83
CA LEU A 46 -8.75 7.54 5.98
C LEU A 46 -7.64 7.44 4.92
N LEU A 47 -6.98 8.56 4.60
CA LEU A 47 -5.86 8.58 3.66
C LEU A 47 -4.54 8.16 4.31
N ILE A 48 -4.42 8.17 5.65
CA ILE A 48 -3.21 7.77 6.37
C ILE A 48 -2.66 6.41 5.89
N PRO A 49 -3.43 5.31 5.87
CA PRO A 49 -2.90 4.02 5.42
C PRO A 49 -2.41 4.03 3.98
N GLY A 50 -3.09 4.78 3.10
CA GLY A 50 -2.66 4.96 1.72
C GLY A 50 -1.34 5.73 1.64
N VAL A 51 -1.27 6.90 2.28
CA VAL A 51 -0.05 7.73 2.26
C VAL A 51 1.12 7.00 2.90
N LEU A 52 0.93 6.27 4.00
CA LEU A 52 1.98 5.45 4.64
C LEU A 52 2.62 4.47 3.64
N LEU A 53 1.80 3.80 2.83
CA LEU A 53 2.26 2.74 1.94
C LEU A 53 2.91 3.30 0.67
N ILE A 54 2.27 4.29 0.04
CA ILE A 54 2.64 4.81 -1.28
C ILE A 54 3.19 6.25 -1.24
N TRP A 55 3.79 6.67 -0.11
CA TRP A 55 4.33 8.02 0.09
C TRP A 55 5.24 8.54 -1.03
N PRO A 56 6.11 7.74 -1.72
CA PRO A 56 6.96 8.30 -2.77
C PRO A 56 6.15 8.81 -3.96
N ILE A 57 5.06 8.11 -4.29
CA ILE A 57 4.14 8.51 -5.37
C ILE A 57 3.38 9.77 -4.95
N VAL A 58 2.96 9.85 -3.67
CA VAL A 58 2.29 11.03 -3.12
C VAL A 58 3.19 12.26 -3.20
N LEU A 59 4.45 12.15 -2.78
CA LEU A 59 5.43 13.24 -2.89
C LEU A 59 5.70 13.64 -4.33
N TRP A 60 5.86 12.65 -5.23
CA TRP A 60 6.07 12.93 -6.64
C TRP A 60 4.89 13.68 -7.27
N ARG A 61 3.66 13.25 -6.98
CA ARG A 61 2.46 13.96 -7.44
C ARG A 61 2.36 15.36 -6.85
N TRP A 62 2.66 15.50 -5.57
CA TRP A 62 2.64 16.80 -4.91
C TRP A 62 3.67 17.76 -5.54
N TRP A 63 4.88 17.28 -5.80
CA TRP A 63 5.92 18.02 -6.51
C TRP A 63 5.48 18.45 -7.91
N GLN A 64 4.84 17.56 -8.68
CA GLN A 64 4.33 17.90 -10.02
C GLN A 64 3.29 19.01 -9.97
N VAL A 65 2.34 18.95 -9.03
CA VAL A 65 1.30 19.99 -8.87
C VAL A 65 1.90 21.34 -8.46
N GLU A 66 2.96 21.34 -7.64
CA GLU A 66 3.62 22.58 -7.20
C GLU A 66 4.53 23.16 -8.30
N THR A 67 5.19 22.31 -9.09
CA THR A 67 6.15 22.71 -10.14
C THR A 67 5.45 23.08 -11.44
N GLU A 68 4.43 22.33 -11.83
CA GLU A 68 3.59 22.67 -12.97
C GLU A 68 2.45 23.57 -12.47
N ARG A 69 2.44 24.84 -12.89
CA ARG A 69 1.19 25.62 -13.04
C ARG A 69 0.32 24.95 -14.11
N ALA A 70 -0.09 23.71 -13.88
CA ALA A 70 -0.49 22.79 -14.93
C ALA A 70 -1.65 23.42 -15.70
N ALA A 71 -1.43 23.71 -16.99
CA ALA A 71 -2.50 24.09 -17.89
C ALA A 71 -3.51 22.94 -17.89
N TRP A 72 -4.65 23.12 -17.24
CA TRP A 72 -5.74 22.14 -17.22
C TRP A 72 -6.21 21.75 -18.65
N ALA A 73 -5.78 22.51 -19.66
CA ALA A 73 -6.18 22.42 -21.07
C ALA A 73 -5.61 21.23 -21.87
N ASP A 74 -4.56 20.51 -21.41
CA ASP A 74 -3.97 19.39 -22.19
C ASP A 74 -4.44 17.98 -21.76
N ARG A 75 -5.48 17.91 -20.93
CA ARG A 75 -5.83 16.70 -20.14
C ARG A 75 -6.66 15.63 -20.88
N TYR A 76 -6.87 15.70 -22.20
CA TYR A 76 -7.41 14.54 -22.93
C TYR A 76 -6.29 13.76 -23.62
N ARG A 77 -5.61 12.91 -22.83
CA ARG A 77 -4.71 11.89 -23.37
C ARG A 77 -5.50 10.57 -23.51
N PRO A 78 -5.69 10.03 -24.74
CA PRO A 78 -6.33 8.73 -24.92
C PRO A 78 -5.57 7.61 -24.20
N VAL A 79 -6.30 6.56 -23.82
CA VAL A 79 -5.83 5.42 -23.01
C VAL A 79 -4.49 4.92 -23.54
N ARG A 80 -3.43 5.06 -22.73
CA ARG A 80 -2.07 4.63 -23.08
C ARG A 80 -2.09 3.14 -23.46
N ALA A 81 -1.54 2.81 -24.62
CA ALA A 81 -1.45 1.44 -25.16
C ALA A 81 -0.85 0.39 -24.19
N SER A 82 -0.11 0.85 -23.18
CA SER A 82 0.43 0.02 -22.09
C SER A 82 -0.65 -0.60 -21.18
N TYR A 83 -1.90 -0.13 -21.22
CA TYR A 83 -2.98 -0.66 -20.38
C TYR A 83 -3.27 -2.14 -20.65
N GLY A 84 -3.25 -2.56 -21.93
CA GLY A 84 -3.47 -3.97 -22.29
C GLY A 84 -2.40 -4.90 -21.69
N VAL A 85 -1.14 -4.49 -21.75
CA VAL A 85 -0.02 -5.24 -21.15
C VAL A 85 -0.16 -5.30 -19.63
N ALA A 86 -0.50 -4.19 -18.99
CA ALA A 86 -0.71 -4.15 -17.54
C ALA A 86 -1.84 -5.10 -17.09
N VAL A 87 -2.95 -5.17 -17.82
CA VAL A 87 -4.07 -6.07 -17.52
C VAL A 87 -3.65 -7.53 -17.63
N VAL A 88 -2.91 -7.90 -18.68
CA VAL A 88 -2.40 -9.27 -18.85
C VAL A 88 -1.42 -9.62 -17.74
N LEU A 89 -0.46 -8.73 -17.45
CA LEU A 89 0.51 -8.94 -16.37
C LEU A 89 -0.16 -9.07 -15.01
N MET A 90 -1.18 -8.25 -14.70
CA MET A 90 -1.94 -8.37 -13.46
C MET A 90 -2.71 -9.68 -13.39
N SER A 91 -3.38 -10.09 -14.47
CA SER A 91 -4.14 -11.35 -14.50
C SER A 91 -3.22 -12.55 -14.26
N ILE A 92 -2.09 -12.60 -14.97
CA ILE A 92 -1.07 -13.65 -14.80
C ILE A 92 -0.49 -13.59 -13.39
N GLY A 93 -0.17 -12.40 -12.89
CA GLY A 93 0.37 -12.20 -11.55
C GLY A 93 -0.57 -12.68 -10.45
N ILE A 94 -1.87 -12.36 -10.54
CA ILE A 94 -2.88 -12.83 -9.58
C ILE A 94 -2.95 -14.35 -9.57
N ILE A 95 -3.03 -14.99 -10.75
CA ILE A 95 -3.07 -16.45 -10.85
C ILE A 95 -1.79 -17.06 -10.24
N ALA A 96 -0.63 -16.52 -10.58
CA ALA A 96 0.65 -17.01 -10.07
C ALA A 96 0.74 -16.88 -8.53
N ILE A 97 0.31 -15.75 -7.97
CA ILE A 97 0.29 -15.52 -6.51
C ILE A 97 -0.65 -16.51 -5.81
N VAL A 98 -1.85 -16.75 -6.37
CA VAL A 98 -2.81 -17.70 -5.81
C VAL A 98 -2.23 -19.12 -5.82
N ILE A 99 -1.66 -19.55 -6.96
CA ILE A 99 -1.04 -20.88 -7.08
C ILE A 99 0.13 -21.02 -6.10
N ALA A 100 1.00 -20.02 -6.01
CA ALA A 100 2.13 -20.03 -5.09
C ALA A 100 1.66 -20.09 -3.62
N GLY A 101 0.65 -19.28 -3.26
CA GLY A 101 0.07 -19.28 -1.92
C GLY A 101 -0.56 -20.61 -1.54
N LEU A 102 -1.27 -21.26 -2.46
CA LEU A 102 -1.83 -22.59 -2.25
C LEU A 102 -0.73 -23.67 -2.15
N SER A 103 0.33 -23.56 -2.94
CA SER A 103 1.45 -24.51 -2.96
C SER A 103 2.30 -24.45 -1.69
N VAL A 104 2.49 -23.25 -1.13
CA VAL A 104 3.29 -23.02 0.09
C VAL A 104 2.41 -23.08 1.35
N ARG A 105 1.08 -23.27 1.20
CA ARG A 105 0.16 -23.34 2.32
C ARG A 105 0.62 -24.40 3.32
N GLN A 106 0.86 -23.98 4.56
CA GLN A 106 1.14 -24.87 5.66
C GLN A 106 -0.05 -25.84 5.82
N THR A 107 0.20 -27.12 5.61
CA THR A 107 -0.77 -28.19 5.84
C THR A 107 -0.56 -28.70 7.26
N TRP A 108 -1.63 -28.70 8.06
CA TRP A 108 -1.58 -29.24 9.41
C TRP A 108 -1.35 -30.76 9.33
N PRO A 109 -0.44 -31.34 10.13
CA PRO A 109 -0.20 -32.79 10.13
C PRO A 109 -1.49 -33.54 10.50
N ALA A 110 -1.94 -34.45 9.63
CA ALA A 110 -3.19 -35.17 9.82
C ALA A 110 -3.15 -36.22 10.95
N ASP A 111 -1.95 -36.52 11.43
CA ASP A 111 -1.63 -37.47 12.48
C ASP A 111 -1.68 -36.88 13.90
N ILE A 112 -1.79 -35.55 14.03
CA ILE A 112 -1.91 -34.90 15.33
C ILE A 112 -3.39 -34.87 15.74
N ALA A 113 -3.76 -35.70 16.72
CA ALA A 113 -5.07 -35.64 17.35
C ALA A 113 -5.31 -34.23 17.91
N PRO A 114 -6.45 -33.59 17.64
CA PRO A 114 -6.74 -32.26 18.15
C PRO A 114 -6.85 -32.31 19.68
N VAL A 115 -5.84 -31.80 20.38
CA VAL A 115 -5.85 -31.67 21.84
C VAL A 115 -6.44 -30.31 22.21
N GLN A 116 -7.41 -30.31 23.11
CA GLN A 116 -7.98 -29.06 23.62
C GLN A 116 -6.92 -28.32 24.47
N LEU A 117 -6.58 -27.09 24.07
CA LEU A 117 -5.53 -26.29 24.73
C LEU A 117 -5.79 -26.06 26.23
N SER A 118 -7.06 -26.13 26.69
CA SER A 118 -7.44 -26.03 28.10
C SER A 118 -7.16 -27.26 28.96
N GLU A 119 -6.83 -28.41 28.34
CA GLU A 119 -6.44 -29.63 29.05
C GLU A 119 -4.91 -29.79 29.14
N GLY A 120 -4.17 -29.36 28.11
CA GLY A 120 -2.71 -29.40 28.11
C GLY A 120 -2.05 -28.45 29.13
N ALA A 121 -2.75 -27.42 29.60
CA ALA A 121 -2.27 -26.51 30.64
C ALA A 121 -2.38 -27.07 32.08
N ARG A 122 -2.96 -28.26 32.26
CA ARG A 122 -3.16 -28.93 33.56
C ARG A 122 -2.20 -30.12 33.79
N GLN A 123 -1.33 -30.44 32.84
CA GLN A 123 -0.24 -31.42 32.98
C GLN A 123 1.09 -30.70 33.19
#